data_AF-A0A9E3AYP8-F1
#
_entry.id   AF-A0A9E3AYP8-F1
#
_cell.length_a   1.000
_cell.length_b   1.000
_cell.length_c   1.000
_cell.angle_alpha   90.00
_cell.angle_beta   90.00
_cell.angle_gamma   90.00
#
_symmetry.space_group_name_H-M   'P 1'
#
loop_
_entity.id
_entity.type
_entity.pdbx_description
1 polymer ?
#
loop_
_entity_poly.entity_id
_entity_poly.type
_entity_poly.pdbx_seq_one_letter_code
_entity_poly.pdbx_strand_id
1 'polypeptide(L)'
;QKEMGRMSAKWLINESGKTSGDILEVRGLPGNSVDRDRHLGFREVMEAPGNNFKITEVVGNWDSGTSQKVTADALAVHGHFDGVFTQGGSDGTVRAMIDAKHPYVPMSGEGENEFRKQIADHYKDGLKGMSYGQSPALVAISIKAAISALQGNVMPQLISIPIPVADYKTLKDGENYWSNLSANFFAPNQFLPCGVTFTAPEIMAQSESNVK
;
A
#
# COMPACT_ATOMS: atom_id res chain seq x y z
N GLN A 1 0.25 -6.59 -9.85
CA GLN A 1 -0.79 -5.59 -9.52
C GLN A 1 -2.09 -6.25 -9.09
N LYS A 2 -2.72 -7.10 -9.92
CA LYS A 2 -3.95 -7.82 -9.53
C LYS A 2 -3.84 -8.57 -8.19
N GLU A 3 -2.71 -9.21 -7.93
CA GLU A 3 -2.49 -9.89 -6.64
C GLU A 3 -2.44 -8.94 -5.43
N MET A 4 -1.97 -7.69 -5.58
CA MET A 4 -2.02 -6.69 -4.50
C MET A 4 -3.47 -6.34 -4.12
N GLY A 5 -4.37 -6.28 -5.10
CA GLY A 5 -5.80 -6.14 -4.84
C GLY A 5 -6.38 -7.33 -4.10
N ARG A 6 -6.10 -8.54 -4.60
CA ARG A 6 -6.60 -9.79 -4.00
C ARG A 6 -6.11 -9.98 -2.57
N MET A 7 -4.83 -9.75 -2.31
CA MET A 7 -4.27 -9.92 -0.97
C MET A 7 -4.81 -8.89 0.01
N SER A 8 -5.07 -7.65 -0.44
CA SER A 8 -5.68 -6.60 0.37
C SER A 8 -7.09 -7.00 0.80
N ALA A 9 -7.92 -7.46 -0.14
CA ALA A 9 -9.27 -7.96 0.15
C ALA A 9 -9.25 -9.18 1.09
N LYS A 10 -8.41 -10.18 0.80
CA LYS A 10 -8.27 -11.38 1.65
C LYS A 10 -7.85 -11.01 3.07
N TRP A 11 -6.92 -10.08 3.21
CA TRP A 11 -6.45 -9.63 4.51
C TRP A 11 -7.56 -8.92 5.29
N LEU A 12 -8.35 -8.03 4.65
CA LEU A 12 -9.49 -7.37 5.29
C LEU A 12 -10.56 -8.36 5.77
N ILE A 13 -10.92 -9.34 4.95
CA ILE A 13 -11.89 -10.39 5.32
C ILE A 13 -11.37 -11.19 6.51
N ASN A 14 -10.09 -11.61 6.47
CA ASN A 14 -9.49 -12.40 7.54
C ASN A 14 -9.37 -11.63 8.86
N GLU A 15 -8.96 -10.37 8.82
CA GLU A 15 -8.77 -9.55 10.01
C GLU A 15 -10.11 -9.10 10.63
N SER A 16 -11.12 -8.85 9.80
CA SER A 16 -12.47 -8.54 10.27
C SER A 16 -13.24 -9.78 10.76
N GLY A 17 -12.95 -10.95 10.20
CA GLY A 17 -13.72 -12.17 10.42
C GLY A 17 -15.15 -12.09 9.85
N LYS A 18 -15.42 -11.12 8.95
CA LYS A 18 -16.73 -10.85 8.38
C LYS A 18 -16.76 -11.18 6.89
N THR A 19 -17.95 -11.51 6.38
CA THR A 19 -18.23 -11.64 4.94
C THR A 19 -19.22 -10.58 4.44
N SER A 20 -19.58 -9.61 5.27
CA SER A 20 -20.44 -8.48 4.93
C SER A 20 -20.04 -7.23 5.73
N GLY A 21 -20.46 -6.06 5.24
CA GLY A 21 -20.15 -4.77 5.85
C GLY A 21 -19.99 -3.66 4.81
N ASP A 22 -19.84 -2.43 5.29
CA ASP A 22 -19.59 -1.26 4.46
C ASP A 22 -18.07 -1.07 4.26
N ILE A 23 -17.60 -1.03 3.02
CA ILE A 23 -16.18 -0.99 2.68
C ILE A 23 -15.88 0.26 1.88
N LEU A 24 -14.82 0.98 2.27
CA LEU A 24 -14.29 2.08 1.46
C LEU A 24 -13.12 1.61 0.61
N GLU A 25 -13.23 1.77 -0.70
CA GLU A 25 -12.13 1.60 -1.66
C GLU A 25 -11.68 2.98 -2.15
N VAL A 26 -10.46 3.38 -1.76
CA VAL A 26 -9.79 4.61 -2.23
C VAL A 26 -8.83 4.25 -3.36
N ARG A 27 -9.19 4.65 -4.56
CA ARG A 27 -8.53 4.26 -5.81
C ARG A 27 -7.37 5.16 -6.22
N GLY A 28 -6.62 4.66 -7.19
CA GLY A 28 -5.47 5.32 -7.77
C GLY A 28 -5.80 6.35 -8.85
N LEU A 29 -4.85 6.53 -9.77
CA LEU A 29 -5.03 7.37 -10.95
C LEU A 29 -5.87 6.65 -12.02
N PRO A 30 -7.08 7.13 -12.36
CA PRO A 30 -7.94 6.48 -13.35
C PRO A 30 -7.28 6.41 -14.74
N GLY A 31 -7.58 5.34 -15.48
CA GLY A 31 -6.98 5.07 -16.80
C GLY A 31 -5.60 4.40 -16.73
N ASN A 32 -5.00 4.29 -15.55
CA ASN A 32 -3.76 3.55 -15.34
C ASN A 32 -4.02 2.03 -15.15
N SER A 33 -3.19 1.18 -15.75
CA SER A 33 -3.31 -0.28 -15.63
C SER A 33 -3.08 -0.79 -14.21
N VAL A 34 -2.21 -0.14 -13.42
CA VAL A 34 -1.94 -0.47 -12.02
C VAL A 34 -3.21 -0.27 -11.19
N ASP A 35 -3.84 0.88 -11.34
CA ASP A 35 -5.08 1.22 -10.64
C ASP A 35 -6.20 0.24 -10.98
N ARG A 36 -6.40 -0.02 -12.27
CA ARG A 36 -7.39 -0.98 -12.77
C ARG A 36 -7.15 -2.38 -12.20
N ASP A 37 -5.92 -2.88 -12.29
CA ASP A 37 -5.63 -4.27 -11.92
C ASP A 37 -5.76 -4.49 -10.41
N ARG A 38 -5.31 -3.53 -9.58
CA ARG A 38 -5.51 -3.57 -8.11
C ARG A 38 -7.00 -3.57 -7.77
N HIS A 39 -7.78 -2.69 -8.39
CA HIS A 39 -9.23 -2.65 -8.22
C HIS A 39 -9.90 -3.98 -8.61
N LEU A 40 -9.66 -4.47 -9.83
CA LEU A 40 -10.24 -5.74 -10.29
C LEU A 40 -9.85 -6.92 -9.38
N GLY A 41 -8.62 -6.95 -8.87
CA GLY A 41 -8.19 -7.96 -7.91
C GLY A 41 -8.90 -7.86 -6.56
N PHE A 42 -9.14 -6.63 -6.08
CA PHE A 42 -9.88 -6.38 -4.85
C PHE A 42 -11.35 -6.80 -4.98
N ARG A 43 -12.04 -6.33 -6.02
CA ARG A 43 -13.44 -6.66 -6.30
C ARG A 43 -13.66 -8.15 -6.47
N GLU A 44 -12.76 -8.85 -7.19
CA GLU A 44 -12.87 -10.30 -7.39
C GLU A 44 -13.00 -11.09 -6.08
N VAL A 45 -12.31 -10.67 -5.03
CA VAL A 45 -12.38 -11.33 -3.71
C VAL A 45 -13.57 -10.84 -2.91
N MET A 46 -13.81 -9.52 -2.87
CA MET A 46 -14.89 -8.94 -2.06
C MET A 46 -16.28 -9.33 -2.59
N GLU A 47 -16.42 -9.54 -3.90
CA GLU A 47 -17.69 -9.90 -4.56
C GLU A 47 -17.82 -11.41 -4.81
N ALA A 48 -16.88 -12.22 -4.32
CA ALA A 48 -16.94 -13.67 -4.46
C ALA A 48 -18.23 -14.23 -3.82
N PRO A 49 -18.79 -15.34 -4.37
CA PRO A 49 -19.99 -15.96 -3.80
C PRO A 49 -19.85 -16.24 -2.30
N GLY A 50 -20.84 -15.80 -1.51
CA GLY A 50 -20.83 -15.90 -0.05
C GLY A 50 -20.47 -14.60 0.68
N ASN A 51 -19.94 -13.61 -0.06
CA ASN A 51 -19.71 -12.26 0.46
C ASN A 51 -20.86 -11.31 0.10
N ASN A 52 -21.12 -10.33 0.96
CA ASN A 52 -22.14 -9.30 0.81
C ASN A 52 -21.64 -7.96 1.35
N PHE A 53 -20.54 -7.47 0.77
CA PHE A 53 -19.98 -6.16 1.10
C PHE A 53 -20.61 -5.06 0.24
N LYS A 54 -20.93 -3.92 0.86
CA LYS A 54 -21.30 -2.71 0.14
C LYS A 54 -20.06 -1.84 0.01
N ILE A 55 -19.57 -1.69 -1.21
CA ILE A 55 -18.31 -1.00 -1.46
C ILE A 55 -18.58 0.40 -2.02
N THR A 56 -18.15 1.43 -1.28
CA THR A 56 -18.06 2.81 -1.75
C THR A 56 -16.70 3.02 -2.39
N GLU A 57 -16.68 3.44 -3.66
CA GLU A 57 -15.46 3.73 -4.41
C GLU A 57 -15.24 5.24 -4.52
N VAL A 58 -14.04 5.70 -4.20
CA VAL A 58 -13.60 7.09 -4.38
C VAL A 58 -12.20 7.14 -5.01
N VAL A 59 -11.82 8.27 -5.61
CA VAL A 59 -10.56 8.40 -6.35
C VAL A 59 -9.57 9.28 -5.58
N GLY A 60 -8.52 8.66 -5.04
CA GLY A 60 -7.45 9.31 -4.28
C GLY A 60 -6.24 9.73 -5.11
N ASN A 61 -6.16 9.35 -6.39
CA ASN A 61 -5.04 9.68 -7.31
C ASN A 61 -3.63 9.26 -6.81
N TRP A 62 -3.55 8.33 -5.85
CA TRP A 62 -2.31 7.97 -5.14
C TRP A 62 -1.63 9.16 -4.43
N ASP A 63 -2.41 10.18 -4.06
CA ASP A 63 -1.93 11.40 -3.42
C ASP A 63 -2.54 11.53 -2.03
N SER A 64 -1.73 11.75 -1.01
CA SER A 64 -2.19 11.81 0.39
C SER A 64 -3.24 12.89 0.62
N GLY A 65 -3.05 14.09 0.04
CA GLY A 65 -4.00 15.19 0.20
C GLY A 65 -5.36 14.89 -0.48
N THR A 66 -5.32 14.34 -1.68
CA THR A 66 -6.52 13.93 -2.43
C THR A 66 -7.23 12.78 -1.73
N SER A 67 -6.50 11.73 -1.32
CA SER A 67 -7.02 10.61 -0.54
C SER A 67 -7.67 11.06 0.76
N GLN A 68 -7.05 12.00 1.50
CA GLN A 68 -7.65 12.59 2.71
C GLN A 68 -8.98 13.27 2.38
N LYS A 69 -9.00 14.14 1.37
CA LYS A 69 -10.21 14.87 0.98
C LYS A 69 -11.36 13.93 0.60
N VAL A 70 -11.13 12.99 -0.32
CA VAL A 70 -12.20 12.11 -0.81
C VAL A 70 -12.66 11.11 0.25
N THR A 71 -11.77 10.71 1.16
CA THR A 71 -12.14 9.90 2.33
C THR A 71 -13.02 10.70 3.28
N ALA A 72 -12.68 11.96 3.57
CA ALA A 72 -13.49 12.84 4.41
C ALA A 72 -14.88 13.06 3.81
N ASP A 73 -14.97 13.30 2.50
CA ASP A 73 -16.24 13.43 1.77
C ASP A 73 -17.07 12.13 1.88
N ALA A 74 -16.43 10.97 1.70
CA ALA A 74 -17.11 9.68 1.84
C ALA A 74 -17.62 9.43 3.27
N LEU A 75 -16.82 9.74 4.29
CA LEU A 75 -17.22 9.64 5.70
C LEU A 75 -18.38 10.58 6.03
N ALA A 76 -18.40 11.79 5.48
CA ALA A 76 -19.50 12.73 5.68
C ALA A 76 -20.83 12.23 5.08
N VAL A 77 -20.78 11.50 3.96
CA VAL A 77 -21.97 10.97 3.27
C VAL A 77 -22.45 9.65 3.86
N HIS A 78 -21.53 8.75 4.21
CA HIS A 78 -21.86 7.38 4.61
C HIS A 78 -21.80 7.13 6.12
N GLY A 79 -21.13 8.01 6.87
CA GLY A 79 -21.04 7.99 8.33
C GLY A 79 -20.09 6.93 8.90
N HIS A 80 -20.06 5.73 8.33
CA HIS A 80 -19.29 4.60 8.84
C HIS A 80 -18.81 3.67 7.73
N PHE A 81 -17.65 3.05 7.95
CA PHE A 81 -17.13 1.92 7.17
C PHE A 81 -16.57 0.88 8.14
N ASP A 82 -16.72 -0.41 7.79
CA ASP A 82 -16.20 -1.58 8.51
C ASP A 82 -14.77 -1.99 8.10
N GLY A 83 -14.29 -1.48 6.96
CA GLY A 83 -12.95 -1.77 6.46
C GLY A 83 -12.58 -0.84 5.30
N VAL A 84 -11.27 -0.63 5.13
CA VAL A 84 -10.74 0.33 4.14
C VAL A 84 -9.63 -0.32 3.30
N PHE A 85 -9.71 -0.15 1.99
CA PHE A 85 -8.62 -0.43 1.07
C PHE A 85 -8.22 0.86 0.37
N THR A 86 -6.96 1.26 0.50
CA THR A 86 -6.41 2.43 -0.20
C THR A 86 -5.27 2.01 -1.10
N GLN A 87 -5.36 2.36 -2.38
CA GLN A 87 -4.34 1.97 -3.34
C GLN A 87 -3.01 2.72 -3.17
N GLY A 88 -3.07 3.94 -2.65
CA GLY A 88 -1.98 4.88 -2.37
C GLY A 88 -2.52 6.19 -1.80
N GLY A 89 -1.70 6.98 -1.12
CA GLY A 89 -2.14 8.08 -0.27
C GLY A 89 -2.80 7.58 1.04
N SER A 90 -2.37 6.41 1.51
CA SER A 90 -2.96 5.67 2.64
C SER A 90 -2.92 6.48 3.95
N ASP A 91 -1.85 7.27 4.13
CA ASP A 91 -1.66 8.15 5.27
C ASP A 91 -2.71 9.28 5.33
N GLY A 92 -3.10 9.79 4.16
CA GLY A 92 -4.18 10.76 4.03
C GLY A 92 -5.54 10.18 4.40
N THR A 93 -5.82 8.94 4.00
CA THR A 93 -7.06 8.23 4.38
C THR A 93 -7.15 8.02 5.89
N VAL A 94 -6.07 7.58 6.55
CA VAL A 94 -6.04 7.48 8.03
C VAL A 94 -6.23 8.85 8.66
N ARG A 95 -5.60 9.90 8.12
CA ARG A 95 -5.77 11.27 8.63
C ARG A 95 -7.22 11.73 8.57
N ALA A 96 -7.93 11.44 7.48
CA ALA A 96 -9.36 11.74 7.37
C ALA A 96 -10.21 11.00 8.40
N MET A 97 -9.90 9.72 8.69
CA MET A 97 -10.59 8.97 9.74
C MET A 97 -10.37 9.61 11.12
N ILE A 98 -9.13 10.01 11.43
CA ILE A 98 -8.78 10.69 12.68
C ILE A 98 -9.56 12.01 12.80
N ASP A 99 -9.52 12.84 11.76
CA ASP A 99 -10.18 14.15 11.75
C ASP A 99 -11.71 14.02 11.88
N ALA A 100 -12.30 12.98 11.28
CA ALA A 100 -13.72 12.64 11.41
C ALA A 100 -14.08 11.97 12.75
N LYS A 101 -13.10 11.67 13.60
CA LYS A 101 -13.27 10.85 14.82
C LYS A 101 -13.95 9.50 14.54
N HIS A 102 -13.69 8.95 13.35
CA HIS A 102 -14.19 7.65 12.95
C HIS A 102 -13.40 6.57 13.71
N PRO A 103 -14.06 5.55 14.30
CA PRO A 103 -13.35 4.45 14.94
C PRO A 103 -12.42 3.74 13.96
N TYR A 104 -11.20 3.42 14.38
CA TYR A 104 -10.31 2.67 13.50
C TYR A 104 -10.90 1.31 13.13
N VAL A 105 -10.66 0.93 11.89
CA VAL A 105 -11.10 -0.35 11.30
C VAL A 105 -9.93 -1.01 10.57
N PRO A 106 -10.00 -2.31 10.26
CA PRO A 106 -9.00 -2.96 9.42
C PRO A 106 -8.76 -2.18 8.13
N MET A 107 -7.51 -1.85 7.86
CA MET A 107 -7.11 -1.07 6.69
C MET A 107 -5.95 -1.71 5.94
N SER A 108 -6.11 -1.88 4.63
CA SER A 108 -5.03 -2.25 3.72
C SER A 108 -4.60 -1.03 2.90
N GLY A 109 -3.29 -0.80 2.79
CA GLY A 109 -2.71 0.37 2.14
C GLY A 109 -1.35 0.10 1.52
N GLU A 110 -0.79 1.11 0.87
CA GLU A 110 0.54 1.10 0.29
C GLU A 110 1.67 1.24 1.34
N GLY A 111 2.90 1.31 0.86
CA GLY A 111 4.16 1.38 1.56
C GLY A 111 4.58 2.78 1.96
N GLU A 112 3.68 3.77 2.02
CA GLU A 112 4.03 5.07 2.56
C GLU A 112 4.55 4.92 4.01
N ASN A 113 5.69 5.54 4.32
CA ASN A 113 6.29 5.45 5.65
C ASN A 113 5.35 6.02 6.71
N GLU A 114 4.63 7.10 6.40
CA GLU A 114 3.64 7.67 7.31
C GLU A 114 2.49 6.72 7.62
N PHE A 115 1.98 5.98 6.63
CA PHE A 115 0.93 5.00 6.88
C PHE A 115 1.42 3.90 7.83
N ARG A 116 2.66 3.43 7.66
CA ARG A 116 3.26 2.45 8.57
C ARG A 116 3.48 3.01 9.98
N LYS A 117 3.90 4.27 10.11
CA LYS A 117 4.00 4.96 11.40
C LYS A 117 2.63 5.04 12.07
N GLN A 118 1.60 5.47 11.35
CA GLN A 118 0.24 5.56 11.87
C GLN A 118 -0.29 4.20 12.34
N ILE A 119 -0.03 3.11 11.62
CA ILE A 119 -0.36 1.75 12.09
C ILE A 119 0.39 1.45 13.39
N ALA A 120 1.70 1.68 13.44
CA ALA A 120 2.51 1.41 14.64
C ALA A 120 2.03 2.22 15.85
N ASP A 121 1.59 3.46 15.65
CA ASP A 121 1.12 4.36 16.70
C ASP A 121 -0.30 3.99 17.17
N HIS A 122 -1.17 3.51 16.27
CA HIS A 122 -2.61 3.37 16.54
C HIS A 122 -3.16 1.94 16.47
N TYR A 123 -2.34 0.90 16.26
CA TYR A 123 -2.87 -0.47 16.17
C TYR A 123 -3.55 -0.93 17.47
N LYS A 124 -3.10 -0.43 18.62
CA LYS A 124 -3.73 -0.71 19.93
C LYS A 124 -5.09 -0.03 20.07
N ASP A 125 -5.30 1.07 19.35
CA ASP A 125 -6.56 1.82 19.31
C ASP A 125 -7.53 1.26 18.26
N GLY A 126 -7.09 0.28 17.46
CA GLY A 126 -7.91 -0.43 16.48
C GLY A 126 -7.45 -0.29 15.03
N LEU A 127 -6.42 0.52 14.73
CA LEU A 127 -5.86 0.65 13.37
C LEU A 127 -4.99 -0.57 13.05
N LYS A 128 -5.64 -1.72 12.96
CA LYS A 128 -5.01 -2.93 12.43
C LYS A 128 -4.80 -2.68 10.96
N GLY A 129 -3.55 -2.59 10.54
CA GLY A 129 -3.19 -2.28 9.16
C GLY A 129 -2.35 -3.35 8.48
N MET A 130 -2.49 -3.49 7.16
CA MET A 130 -1.55 -4.16 6.27
C MET A 130 -1.04 -3.18 5.22
N SER A 131 0.27 -3.06 5.14
CA SER A 131 0.97 -2.28 4.12
C SER A 131 1.63 -3.24 3.12
N TYR A 132 1.17 -3.23 1.88
CA TYR A 132 1.89 -3.84 0.75
C TYR A 132 2.75 -2.78 0.06
N GLY A 133 3.77 -3.20 -0.67
CA GLY A 133 4.71 -2.27 -1.31
C GLY A 133 4.91 -2.51 -2.79
N GLN A 134 4.72 -1.49 -3.62
CA GLN A 134 5.37 -1.48 -4.94
C GLN A 134 6.71 -0.77 -4.84
N SER A 135 7.76 -1.53 -4.53
CA SER A 135 9.08 -0.97 -4.22
C SER A 135 9.68 -0.16 -5.39
N PRO A 136 10.13 1.09 -5.15
CA PRO A 136 10.88 1.90 -6.12
C PRO A 136 12.15 1.22 -6.64
N ALA A 137 12.72 0.29 -5.86
CA ALA A 137 13.92 -0.45 -6.26
C ALA A 137 13.71 -1.35 -7.49
N LEU A 138 12.46 -1.51 -7.97
CA LEU A 138 12.17 -2.13 -9.27
C LEU A 138 12.88 -1.42 -10.42
N VAL A 139 13.19 -0.13 -10.30
CA VAL A 139 14.00 0.60 -11.29
C VAL A 139 15.42 0.05 -11.38
N ALA A 140 16.06 -0.30 -10.26
CA ALA A 140 17.38 -0.92 -10.28
C ALA A 140 17.33 -2.32 -10.94
N ILE A 141 16.27 -3.08 -10.69
CA ILE A 141 16.04 -4.38 -11.31
C ILE A 141 15.82 -4.24 -12.82
N SER A 142 15.05 -3.25 -13.27
CA SER A 142 14.81 -3.03 -14.70
C SER A 142 16.09 -2.62 -15.44
N ILE A 143 16.96 -1.81 -14.83
CA ILE A 143 18.27 -1.46 -15.38
C ILE A 143 19.17 -2.71 -15.49
N LYS A 144 19.22 -3.55 -14.45
CA LYS A 144 19.96 -4.83 -14.51
C LYS A 144 19.46 -5.74 -15.63
N ALA A 145 18.13 -5.84 -15.79
CA ALA A 145 17.52 -6.62 -16.87
C ALA A 145 17.88 -6.05 -18.26
N ALA A 146 17.87 -4.73 -18.42
CA ALA A 146 18.25 -4.06 -19.65
C ALA A 146 19.73 -4.30 -20.02
N ILE A 147 20.64 -4.19 -19.05
CA ILE A 147 22.07 -4.49 -19.25
C ILE A 147 22.26 -5.94 -19.67
N SER A 148 21.59 -6.89 -19.01
CA SER A 148 21.66 -8.31 -19.37
C SER A 148 21.19 -8.57 -20.81
N ALA A 149 20.11 -7.91 -21.24
CA ALA A 149 19.64 -7.99 -22.62
C ALA A 149 20.67 -7.42 -23.62
N LEU A 150 21.29 -6.28 -23.31
CA LEU A 150 22.31 -5.64 -24.16
C LEU A 150 23.58 -6.50 -24.28
N GLN A 151 23.86 -7.36 -23.30
CA GLN A 151 24.96 -8.34 -23.34
C GLN A 151 24.62 -9.59 -24.15
N GLY A 152 23.42 -9.69 -24.73
CA GLY A 152 22.98 -10.81 -25.57
C GLY A 152 22.36 -11.97 -24.80
N ASN A 153 22.07 -11.82 -23.50
CA ASN A 153 21.39 -12.87 -22.73
C ASN A 153 19.90 -12.93 -23.08
N VAL A 154 19.34 -14.14 -23.12
CA VAL A 154 17.90 -14.35 -23.33
C VAL A 154 17.14 -13.91 -22.08
N MET A 155 16.20 -12.98 -22.25
CA MET A 155 15.37 -12.46 -21.16
C MET A 155 13.94 -13.00 -21.23
N PRO A 156 13.31 -13.30 -20.08
CA PRO A 156 11.89 -13.62 -20.04
C PRO A 156 11.05 -12.40 -20.45
N GLN A 157 9.88 -12.66 -21.04
CA GLN A 157 8.92 -11.60 -21.42
C GLN A 157 8.29 -10.90 -20.21
N LEU A 158 8.25 -11.56 -19.05
CA LEU A 158 7.72 -11.02 -17.81
C LEU A 158 8.67 -11.36 -16.66
N ILE A 159 9.09 -10.34 -15.92
CA ILE A 159 9.82 -10.48 -14.67
C ILE A 159 8.87 -10.11 -13.53
N SER A 160 8.51 -11.11 -12.72
CA SER A 160 7.67 -10.92 -11.53
C SER A 160 8.55 -10.95 -10.29
N ILE A 161 8.34 -9.98 -9.39
CA ILE A 161 9.11 -9.84 -8.15
C ILE A 161 8.14 -9.99 -6.96
N PRO A 162 8.54 -10.66 -5.86
CA PRO A 162 7.70 -10.77 -4.67
C PRO A 162 7.24 -9.40 -4.15
N ILE A 163 6.00 -9.35 -3.67
CA ILE A 163 5.41 -8.14 -3.09
C ILE A 163 5.84 -8.06 -1.63
N PRO A 164 6.60 -7.03 -1.20
CA PRO A 164 6.88 -6.81 0.21
C PRO A 164 5.59 -6.47 0.96
N VAL A 165 5.39 -7.09 2.12
CA VAL A 165 4.23 -6.86 2.99
C VAL A 165 4.72 -6.70 4.42
N ALA A 166 4.13 -5.76 5.13
CA ALA A 166 4.21 -5.63 6.58
C ALA A 166 2.80 -5.37 7.12
N ASP A 167 2.51 -5.86 8.31
CA ASP A 167 1.25 -5.64 9.00
C ASP A 167 1.50 -5.16 10.44
N TYR A 168 0.43 -4.80 11.14
CA TYR A 168 0.49 -4.33 12.52
C TYR A 168 1.19 -5.29 13.51
N LYS A 169 1.42 -6.55 13.14
CA LYS A 169 2.15 -7.54 13.97
C LYS A 169 3.64 -7.58 13.66
N THR A 170 4.03 -7.14 12.47
CA THR A 170 5.39 -7.27 11.92
C THR A 170 6.10 -5.93 11.76
N LEU A 171 5.39 -4.81 11.89
CA LEU A 171 5.98 -3.47 11.83
C LEU A 171 7.02 -3.26 12.94
N LYS A 172 8.20 -2.75 12.55
CA LYS A 172 9.32 -2.45 13.44
C LYS A 172 10.12 -1.26 12.93
N ASP A 173 10.28 -0.27 13.81
CA ASP A 173 11.05 0.95 13.51
C ASP A 173 12.51 0.61 13.21
N GLY A 174 13.07 1.26 12.20
CA GLY A 174 14.41 1.03 11.69
C GLY A 174 14.52 -0.15 10.71
N GLU A 175 13.49 -0.99 10.57
CA GLU A 175 13.52 -2.16 9.69
C GLU A 175 12.56 -2.05 8.50
N ASN A 176 11.29 -1.78 8.77
CA ASN A 176 10.25 -1.73 7.74
C ASN A 176 9.39 -0.46 7.82
N TYR A 177 9.65 0.41 8.77
CA TYR A 177 9.33 1.83 8.72
C TYR A 177 10.42 2.59 9.48
N TRP A 178 10.49 3.91 9.32
CA TRP A 178 11.52 4.73 9.92
C TRP A 178 10.90 6.00 10.51
N SER A 179 10.84 6.07 11.84
CA SER A 179 10.28 7.21 12.58
C SER A 179 11.00 8.53 12.30
N ASN A 180 12.29 8.46 11.96
CA ASN A 180 13.16 9.59 11.66
C ASN A 180 13.17 10.00 10.17
N LEU A 181 12.48 9.28 9.28
CA LEU A 181 12.37 9.64 7.87
C LEU A 181 11.05 10.35 7.56
N SER A 182 11.01 11.00 6.40
CA SER A 182 9.84 11.78 5.97
C SER A 182 8.61 10.89 5.77
N ALA A 183 7.43 11.50 5.87
CA ALA A 183 6.15 10.86 5.62
C ALA A 183 6.09 10.19 4.23
N ASN A 184 6.61 10.90 3.22
CA ASN A 184 6.60 10.50 1.82
C ASN A 184 7.71 9.50 1.46
N PHE A 185 8.58 9.13 2.42
CA PHE A 185 9.50 8.04 2.17
C PHE A 185 8.70 6.77 1.89
N PHE A 186 9.06 6.05 0.85
CA PHE A 186 8.37 4.83 0.49
C PHE A 186 9.13 3.65 1.10
N ALA A 187 8.59 3.04 2.16
CA ALA A 187 9.34 2.13 3.03
C ALA A 187 9.82 0.82 2.36
N PRO A 188 9.03 0.19 1.47
CA PRO A 188 9.48 -0.99 0.72
C PRO A 188 10.58 -0.66 -0.30
N ASN A 189 11.86 -0.89 0.03
CA ASN A 189 12.98 -0.65 -0.90
C ASN A 189 13.91 -1.85 -1.13
N GLN A 190 13.61 -3.00 -0.54
CA GLN A 190 14.48 -4.17 -0.58
C GLN A 190 13.86 -5.34 -1.34
N PHE A 191 14.70 -6.02 -2.11
CA PHE A 191 14.43 -7.32 -2.70
C PHE A 191 15.62 -8.25 -2.40
N LEU A 192 15.62 -8.80 -1.18
CA LEU A 192 16.64 -9.75 -0.73
C LEU A 192 16.87 -10.91 -1.73
N PRO A 193 15.84 -11.52 -2.33
CA PRO A 193 16.04 -12.61 -3.32
C PRO A 193 16.74 -12.17 -4.62
N CYS A 194 16.74 -10.87 -4.92
CA CYS A 194 17.32 -10.31 -6.15
C CYS A 194 18.67 -9.62 -5.91
N GLY A 195 19.24 -9.74 -4.71
CA GLY A 195 20.48 -9.05 -4.33
C GLY A 195 20.36 -7.53 -4.41
N VAL A 196 19.16 -6.99 -4.17
CA VAL A 196 18.89 -5.55 -4.10
C VAL A 196 18.56 -5.22 -2.66
N THR A 197 19.57 -4.79 -1.90
CA THR A 197 19.49 -4.60 -0.45
C THR A 197 19.75 -3.15 -0.10
N PHE A 198 19.02 -2.22 -0.72
CA PHE A 198 19.10 -0.81 -0.33
C PHE A 198 18.33 -0.62 0.97
N THR A 199 19.04 -0.38 2.07
CA THR A 199 18.41 0.07 3.31
C THR A 199 17.99 1.53 3.17
N ALA A 200 16.94 1.94 3.89
CA ALA A 200 16.55 3.36 3.90
C ALA A 200 17.69 4.29 4.33
N PRO A 201 18.49 3.95 5.37
CA PRO A 201 19.68 4.73 5.71
C PRO A 201 20.70 4.85 4.57
N GLU A 202 20.96 3.78 3.80
CA GLU A 202 21.91 3.83 2.68
C GLU A 202 21.42 4.72 1.53
N ILE A 203 20.11 4.73 1.26
CA ILE A 203 19.52 5.62 0.25
C ILE A 203 19.66 7.08 0.70
N MET A 204 19.32 7.35 1.97
CA MET A 204 19.28 8.71 2.51
C MET A 204 20.65 9.29 2.87
N ALA A 205 21.65 8.45 3.11
CA ALA A 205 23.02 8.87 3.42
C ALA A 205 23.83 9.24 2.17
N GLN A 206 23.33 8.97 0.97
CA GLN A 206 24.03 9.29 -0.27
C GLN A 206 23.78 10.74 -0.69
N SER A 207 24.87 11.42 -1.02
CA SER A 207 24.95 12.75 -1.60
C SER A 207 25.70 12.69 -2.93
N GLU A 208 25.68 13.78 -3.69
CA GLU A 208 26.48 13.93 -4.91
C GLU A 208 27.98 13.63 -4.70
N SER A 209 28.48 13.80 -3.47
CA SER A 209 29.88 13.51 -3.12
C SER A 209 30.22 12.02 -3.05
N ASN A 210 29.21 11.14 -3.01
CA ASN A 210 29.40 9.69 -2.95
C ASN A 210 29.64 9.04 -4.32
N VAL A 211 29.59 9.83 -5.40
CA VAL A 211 29.92 9.39 -6.77
C VAL A 211 31.42 9.65 -7.00
N LYS A 212 32.28 8.79 -6.45
CA LYS A 212 33.71 8.75 -6.79
C LYS A 212 34.14 7.33 -7.08
#